data_AF-A0A9J6ZF33-F1
#
_entry.id   AF-A0A9J6ZF33-F1
#
_cell.length_a   1.000
_cell.length_b   1.000
_cell.length_c   1.000
_cell.angle_alpha   90.00
_cell.angle_beta   90.00
_cell.angle_gamma   90.00
#
_symmetry.space_group_name_H-M   'P 1'
#
loop_
_entity.id
_entity.type
_entity.pdbx_description
1 polymer ?
#
loop_
_entity_poly.entity_id
_entity_poly.type
_entity_poly.pdbx_seq_one_letter_code
_entity_poly.pdbx_strand_id
1 'polypeptide(L)'
;MLQIIIATMLFLVMAFGIGFVINMLVKTTWFPTYFIIAIIIVLAIWAPWGGNDEKLIDVISNYTVIDFIPVIGAIAGALLSGTTMRALRKSGFRMF
;
A
#
# COMPACT_ATOMS: atom_id res chain seq x y z
N MET A 1 3.36 17.69 -12.18
CA MET A 1 3.13 18.02 -10.75
C MET A 1 1.71 17.72 -10.30
N LEU A 2 0.68 18.28 -10.94
CA LEU A 2 -0.74 18.00 -10.61
C LEU A 2 -1.06 16.50 -10.59
N GLN A 3 -0.63 15.75 -11.61
CA GLN A 3 -0.86 14.30 -11.72
C GLN A 3 -0.33 13.51 -10.52
N ILE A 4 0.83 13.88 -9.97
CA ILE A 4 1.44 13.19 -8.83
C ILE A 4 0.63 13.42 -7.57
N ILE A 5 0.12 14.64 -7.36
CA ILE A 5 -0.73 14.97 -6.21
C ILE A 5 -2.02 14.15 -6.28
N ILE A 6 -2.66 14.10 -7.45
CA ILE A 6 -3.87 13.32 -7.67
C ILE A 6 -3.60 11.83 -7.48
N ALA A 7 -2.53 11.30 -8.08
CA ALA A 7 -2.14 9.90 -7.93
C ALA A 7 -1.87 9.55 -6.46
N THR A 8 -1.09 10.36 -5.75
CA THR A 8 -0.76 10.13 -4.34
C THR A 8 -2.01 10.10 -3.47
N MET A 9 -2.96 11.01 -3.70
CA MET A 9 -4.25 10.98 -2.99
C MET A 9 -5.10 9.77 -3.36
N LEU A 10 -5.20 9.41 -4.63
CA LEU A 10 -5.92 8.21 -5.07
C LEU A 10 -5.35 6.95 -4.44
N PHE A 11 -4.03 6.78 -4.49
CA PHE A 11 -3.35 5.62 -3.90
C PHE A 11 -3.53 5.57 -2.38
N LEU A 12 -3.46 6.72 -1.69
CA LEU A 12 -3.73 6.80 -0.26
C LEU A 12 -5.16 6.38 0.07
N VAL A 13 -6.16 6.95 -0.61
CA VAL A 13 -7.58 6.68 -0.33
C VAL A 13 -7.95 5.25 -0.70
N MET A 14 -7.47 4.72 -1.83
CA MET A 14 -7.71 3.33 -2.22
C MET A 14 -7.06 2.35 -1.26
N ALA A 15 -5.78 2.54 -0.90
CA ALA A 15 -5.10 1.67 0.06
C ALA A 15 -5.79 1.69 1.43
N PHE A 16 -6.23 2.87 1.87
CA PHE A 16 -7.00 3.01 3.10
C PHE A 16 -8.33 2.26 3.04
N GLY A 17 -9.11 2.49 1.97
CA GLY A 17 -10.45 1.91 1.79
C GLY A 17 -10.42 0.39 1.62
N ILE A 18 -9.54 -0.14 0.77
CA ILE A 18 -9.38 -1.59 0.59
C ILE A 18 -8.90 -2.21 1.90
N GLY A 19 -7.92 -1.58 2.56
CA GLY A 19 -7.43 -2.04 3.85
C GLY A 19 -8.56 -2.12 4.90
N PHE A 20 -9.47 -1.14 4.86
CA PHE A 20 -10.58 -1.04 5.80
C PHE A 20 -11.58 -2.18 5.56
N VAL A 21 -12.00 -2.37 4.31
CA VAL A 21 -12.93 -3.45 3.93
C VAL A 21 -12.37 -4.83 4.28
N ILE A 22 -11.10 -5.09 3.95
CA ILE A 22 -10.44 -6.37 4.27
C ILE A 22 -10.42 -6.61 5.79
N ASN A 23 -10.11 -5.59 6.59
CA ASN A 23 -10.04 -5.72 8.04
C ASN A 23 -11.41 -6.03 8.67
N MET A 24 -12.48 -5.50 8.04
CA MET A 24 -13.85 -5.75 8.43
C MET A 24 -14.28 -7.19 8.13
N LEU A 25 -13.85 -7.75 6.98
CA LEU A 25 -14.18 -9.12 6.56
C LEU A 25 -13.37 -10.18 7.30
N VAL A 26 -12.04 -10.02 7.40
CA VAL A 26 -11.11 -11.04 7.93
C VAL A 26 -11.04 -11.01 9.46
N LYS A 27 -11.61 -9.97 10.11
CA LYS A 27 -11.59 -9.75 11.57
C LYS A 27 -10.20 -9.67 12.21
N THR A 28 -9.11 -9.72 11.43
CA THR A 28 -7.72 -9.49 11.86
C THR A 28 -7.23 -8.08 11.60
N THR A 29 -6.78 -7.39 12.66
CA THR A 29 -6.35 -5.98 12.68
C THR A 29 -5.22 -5.62 11.72
N TRP A 30 -4.22 -6.49 11.55
CA TRP A 30 -2.97 -6.16 10.83
C TRP A 30 -2.84 -6.82 9.45
N PHE A 31 -3.74 -7.74 9.11
CA PHE A 31 -3.71 -8.47 7.83
C PHE A 31 -3.65 -7.56 6.59
N PRO A 32 -4.39 -6.44 6.51
CA PRO A 32 -4.35 -5.59 5.31
C PRO A 32 -2.99 -4.90 5.11
N THR A 33 -2.32 -4.52 6.19
CA THR A 33 -0.97 -3.94 6.13
C THR A 33 0.04 -4.97 5.62
N TYR A 34 -0.02 -6.20 6.14
CA TYR A 34 0.85 -7.29 5.67
C TYR A 34 0.60 -7.64 4.20
N PHE A 35 -0.67 -7.62 3.76
CA PHE A 35 -1.03 -7.90 2.38
C PHE A 35 -0.44 -6.87 1.40
N ILE A 36 -0.53 -5.57 1.73
CA ILE A 36 0.06 -4.51 0.90
C ILE A 36 1.59 -4.62 0.86
N ILE A 37 2.24 -4.91 1.99
CA ILE A 37 3.70 -5.12 2.04
C ILE A 37 4.10 -6.34 1.19
N ALA A 38 3.36 -7.44 1.28
CA ALA A 38 3.62 -8.65 0.51
C ALA A 38 3.50 -8.38 -1.00
N ILE A 39 2.48 -7.64 -1.44
CA ILE A 39 2.33 -7.23 -2.85
C ILE A 39 3.52 -6.39 -3.30
N ILE A 40 3.94 -5.41 -2.50
CA ILE A 40 5.10 -4.55 -2.83
C ILE A 40 6.37 -5.41 -3.01
N ILE A 41 6.60 -6.37 -2.12
CA ILE A 41 7.75 -7.27 -2.18
C ILE A 41 7.69 -8.16 -3.42
N VAL A 42 6.54 -8.76 -3.72
CA VAL A 42 6.36 -9.62 -4.91
C VAL A 42 6.58 -8.82 -6.19
N LEU A 43 6.03 -7.61 -6.28
CA LEU A 43 6.24 -6.73 -7.43
C LEU A 43 7.70 -6.30 -7.56
N ALA A 44 8.37 -6.00 -6.45
CA ALA A 44 9.79 -5.65 -6.45
C ALA A 44 10.66 -6.81 -6.94
N ILE A 45 10.36 -8.05 -6.54
CA ILE A 45 11.11 -9.25 -6.96
C ILE A 45 10.79 -9.64 -8.41
N TRP A 46 9.57 -9.39 -8.88
CA TRP A 46 9.12 -9.76 -10.23
C TRP A 46 9.46 -8.72 -11.29
N ALA A 47 9.63 -7.43 -10.93
CA ALA A 47 10.02 -6.36 -11.85
C ALA A 47 11.27 -6.65 -12.72
N PRO A 48 12.34 -7.31 -12.23
CA PRO A 48 13.52 -7.65 -13.02
C PRO A 48 13.32 -8.82 -14.00
N TRP A 49 12.23 -9.60 -13.88
CA TRP A 49 12.03 -10.82 -14.70
C TRP A 49 11.58 -10.51 -16.15
N GLY A 50 11.47 -9.24 -16.52
CA GLY A 50 10.97 -8.76 -17.81
C GLY A 50 11.89 -8.96 -19.03
N GLY A 51 13.08 -9.55 -18.88
CA GLY A 51 13.89 -10.01 -20.03
C GLY A 51 15.26 -9.34 -20.21
N ASN A 52 15.60 -8.33 -19.41
CA ASN A 52 16.96 -7.84 -19.30
C ASN A 52 17.52 -8.26 -17.94
N ASP A 53 18.70 -8.88 -17.91
CA ASP A 53 19.48 -9.19 -16.69
C ASP A 53 20.01 -7.91 -16.00
N GLU A 54 19.19 -6.86 -15.97
CA GLU A 54 19.47 -5.63 -15.24
C GLU A 54 19.32 -5.91 -13.75
N LYS A 55 20.34 -5.55 -12.98
CA LYS A 55 20.30 -5.69 -11.52
C LYS A 55 19.12 -4.86 -11.00
N LEU A 56 18.44 -5.33 -9.96
CA LEU A 56 17.37 -4.60 -9.27
C LEU A 56 17.71 -3.11 -9.03
N ILE A 57 18.99 -2.83 -8.75
CA ILE A 57 19.53 -1.49 -8.54
C ILE A 57 19.43 -0.61 -9.79
N ASP A 58 19.69 -1.15 -10.98
CA ASP A 58 19.67 -0.38 -12.23
C ASP A 58 18.23 -0.03 -12.63
N VAL A 59 17.30 -0.98 -12.47
CA VAL A 59 15.86 -0.76 -12.67
C VAL A 59 15.32 0.31 -11.71
N ILE A 60 15.69 0.24 -10.43
CA ILE A 60 15.29 1.25 -9.44
C ILE A 60 15.91 2.62 -9.74
N SER A 61 17.14 2.67 -10.28
CA SER A 61 17.81 3.92 -10.66
C SER A 61 17.18 4.61 -11.87
N ASN A 62 16.53 3.84 -12.75
CA ASN A 62 15.79 4.38 -13.89
C ASN A 62 14.47 5.03 -13.49
N TYR A 63 13.93 4.72 -12.30
CA TYR A 63 12.75 5.39 -11.77
C TYR A 63 13.11 6.70 -11.08
N THR A 64 12.31 7.74 -11.34
CA THR A 64 12.55 9.04 -10.72
C THR A 64 12.06 8.98 -9.28
N VAL A 65 12.72 9.71 -8.35
CA VAL A 65 12.27 9.85 -6.95
C VAL A 65 10.78 10.21 -6.83
N ILE A 66 10.28 10.92 -7.84
CA ILE A 66 8.89 11.37 -7.97
C ILE A 66 7.90 10.18 -8.09
N ASP A 67 8.31 9.08 -8.72
CA ASP A 67 7.47 7.89 -8.94
C ASP A 67 7.24 7.10 -7.65
N PHE A 68 8.07 7.31 -6.62
CA PHE A 68 7.92 6.69 -5.31
C PHE A 68 6.91 7.41 -4.40
N ILE A 69 6.57 8.67 -4.69
CA ILE A 69 5.68 9.48 -3.83
C ILE A 69 4.28 8.82 -3.69
N PRO A 70 3.63 8.33 -4.76
CA PRO A 70 2.34 7.66 -4.63
C PRO A 70 2.43 6.33 -3.87
N VAL A 71 3.55 5.62 -3.98
CA VAL A 71 3.80 4.36 -3.25
C VAL A 71 3.87 4.63 -1.75
N ILE A 72 4.55 5.70 -1.34
CA ILE A 72 4.58 6.16 0.06
C ILE A 72 3.15 6.52 0.53
N GLY A 73 2.37 7.19 -0.33
CA GLY A 73 0.96 7.48 -0.07
C GLY A 73 0.11 6.22 0.18
N ALA A 74 0.30 5.17 -0.64
CA ALA A 74 -0.37 3.89 -0.46
C ALA A 74 0.01 3.21 0.88
N ILE A 75 1.29 3.20 1.23
CA ILE A 75 1.78 2.65 2.51
C ILE A 75 1.18 3.42 3.69
N ALA A 76 1.15 4.76 3.61
CA ALA A 76 0.52 5.60 4.62
C ALA A 76 -0.98 5.28 4.77
N GLY A 77 -1.71 5.14 3.65
CA GLY A 77 -3.12 4.75 3.65
C GLY A 77 -3.37 3.38 4.30
N ALA A 78 -2.50 2.40 4.03
CA ALA A 78 -2.55 1.08 4.63
C ALA A 78 -2.36 1.10 6.16
N LEU A 79 -1.38 1.88 6.64
CA LEU A 79 -1.09 2.04 8.06
C LEU A 79 -2.23 2.75 8.79
N LEU A 80 -2.77 3.83 8.21
CA LEU A 80 -3.93 4.55 8.73
C LEU A 80 -5.14 3.63 8.85
N SER A 81 -5.37 2.76 7.86
CA SER A 81 -6.47 1.79 7.91
C SER A 81 -6.34 0.83 9.11
N GLY A 82 -5.13 0.34 9.38
CA GLY A 82 -4.85 -0.51 10.53
C GLY A 82 -5.07 0.19 11.87
N THR A 83 -4.59 1.44 12.02
CA THR A 83 -4.75 2.21 13.26
C THR A 83 -6.21 2.61 13.50
N THR A 84 -6.91 3.08 12.47
CA THR A 84 -8.36 3.38 12.53
C THR A 84 -9.16 2.16 12.96
N MET A 85 -8.86 0.98 12.40
CA MET A 85 -9.56 -0.24 12.77
C MET A 85 -9.26 -0.73 14.19
N ARG A 86 -8.05 -0.50 14.70
CA ARG A 86 -7.73 -0.76 16.10
C ARG A 86 -8.52 0.17 17.03
N ALA A 87 -8.68 1.43 16.65
CA ALA A 87 -9.51 2.37 17.39
C ALA A 87 -10.98 1.95 17.40
N LEU A 88 -11.56 1.61 16.24
CA LEU A 88 -12.96 1.17 16.13
C LEU A 88 -13.25 -0.09 16.97
N ARG A 89 -12.34 -1.07 16.99
CA ARG A 89 -12.49 -2.27 17.83
C ARG A 89 -12.51 -1.94 19.32
N LYS A 90 -11.67 -1.01 19.77
CA LYS A 90 -11.67 -0.55 21.16
C LYS A 90 -12.95 0.19 21.52
N SER A 91 -13.52 0.92 20.56
CA SER A 91 -14.78 1.66 20.73
C SER A 91 -16.03 0.77 20.69
N GLY A 92 -15.89 -0.56 20.63
CA GLY A 92 -17.03 -1.48 20.69
C GLY A 92 -17.85 -1.55 19.40
N PHE A 93 -17.34 -1.01 18.28
CA PHE A 93 -18.00 -1.17 16.99
C PHE A 93 -18.07 -2.66 16.64
N ARG A 94 -19.30 -3.18 16.53
CA ARG A 94 -19.54 -4.48 15.92
C ARG A 94 -19.26 -4.35 14.43
N MET A 95 -18.13 -4.90 14.02
CA MET A 95 -17.91 -5.25 12.62
C MET A 95 -18.93 -6.33 12.27
N PHE A 96 -19.49 -6.26 11.05
CA PHE A 96 -20.56 -7.14 10.55
C PHE A 96 -20.40 -8.63 10.98
#